data_AF-A0A3D0ZK33-F1
#
_entry.id   AF-A0A3D0ZK33-F1
#
_cell.length_a   1.000
_cell.length_b   1.000
_cell.length_c   1.000
_cell.angle_alpha   90.00
_cell.angle_beta   90.00
_cell.angle_gamma   90.00
#
_symmetry.space_group_name_H-M   'P 1'
#
loop_
_entity.id
_entity.type
_entity.pdbx_description
1 polymer ?
#
loop_
_entity_poly.entity_id
_entity_poly.type
_entity_poly.pdbx_seq_one_letter_code
_entity_poly.pdbx_strand_id
1 'polypeptide(L)'
;KWAYKLLPALPSELVMDCFELSWRIRAMDMQASPYDLAEWGYPPIRIETTEGKAAYVEHQRAFAAEAAALRGRLAQALAPLKPSETPSETP
;
A
#
# COMPACT_ATOMS: atom_id res chain seq x y z
N LYS A 1 -2.61 4.93 -1.87
CA LYS A 1 -2.95 5.93 -2.92
C LYS A 1 -3.65 7.17 -2.37
N TRP A 2 -4.68 7.08 -1.51
CA TRP A 2 -5.46 8.28 -1.12
C TRP A 2 -4.88 9.13 0.01
N ALA A 3 -4.03 8.56 0.88
CA ALA A 3 -3.54 9.24 2.09
C ALA A 3 -2.92 10.63 1.84
N TYR A 4 -2.11 10.81 0.79
CA TYR A 4 -1.48 12.11 0.51
C TYR A 4 -2.49 13.23 0.19
N LYS A 5 -3.67 12.89 -0.34
CA LYS A 5 -4.73 13.87 -0.63
C LYS A 5 -5.42 14.40 0.62
N LEU A 6 -5.18 13.74 1.76
CA LEU A 6 -5.75 14.11 3.05
C LEU A 6 -4.77 14.96 3.88
N LEU A 7 -3.65 15.40 3.31
CA LEU A 7 -2.83 16.43 3.94
C LEU A 7 -3.57 17.78 3.91
N PRO A 8 -3.48 18.59 4.99
CA PRO A 8 -2.73 18.37 6.23
C PRO A 8 -3.51 17.63 7.33
N ALA A 9 -4.69 17.10 7.04
CA ALA A 9 -5.54 16.42 8.03
C ALA A 9 -4.94 15.10 8.56
N LEU A 10 -4.01 14.48 7.82
CA LEU A 10 -3.20 13.36 8.30
C LEU A 10 -1.80 13.80 8.74
N PRO A 11 -1.21 13.16 9.76
CA PRO A 11 0.22 13.31 10.05
C PRO A 11 1.07 12.91 8.84
N SER A 12 2.09 13.71 8.51
CA SER A 12 2.97 13.45 7.35
C SER A 12 3.70 12.10 7.46
N GLU A 13 4.09 11.70 8.67
CA GLU A 13 4.70 10.39 8.94
C GLU A 13 3.80 9.23 8.52
N LEU A 14 2.49 9.29 8.82
CA LEU A 14 1.54 8.25 8.42
C LEU A 14 1.36 8.18 6.89
N VAL A 15 1.40 9.33 6.21
CA VAL A 15 1.40 9.37 4.74
C VAL A 15 2.68 8.73 4.20
N MET A 16 3.82 8.98 4.85
CA MET A 16 5.11 8.43 4.49
C MET A 16 5.17 6.91 4.67
N ASP A 17 4.66 6.39 5.79
CA ASP A 17 4.53 4.94 6.03
C ASP A 17 3.69 4.27 4.92
N CYS A 18 2.59 4.89 4.51
CA CYS A 18 1.76 4.39 3.41
C CYS A 18 2.50 4.39 2.06
N PHE A 19 3.31 5.42 1.81
CA PHE A 19 4.12 5.50 0.60
C PHE A 19 5.21 4.43 0.60
N GLU A 20 5.93 4.25 1.69
CA GLU A 20 7.00 3.26 1.80
C GLU A 20 6.47 1.84 1.56
N LEU A 21 5.33 1.50 2.16
CA LEU A 21 4.67 0.23 1.88
C LEU A 21 4.31 0.09 0.39
N SER A 22 3.76 1.15 -0.22
CA SER A 22 3.42 1.15 -1.65
C SER A 22 4.66 0.97 -2.54
N TRP A 23 5.79 1.55 -2.15
CA TRP A 23 7.07 1.42 -2.82
C TRP A 23 7.59 -0.02 -2.76
N ARG A 24 7.62 -0.62 -1.56
CA ARG A 24 8.05 -2.01 -1.36
C ARG A 24 7.19 -3.00 -2.14
N ILE A 25 5.88 -2.79 -2.20
CA ILE A 25 4.97 -3.61 -3.03
C ILE A 25 5.33 -3.48 -4.51
N ARG A 26 5.56 -2.25 -5.01
CA ARG A 26 5.96 -2.05 -6.41
C ARG A 26 7.30 -2.72 -6.73
N ALA A 27 8.26 -2.68 -5.81
CA ALA A 27 9.54 -3.38 -5.98
C ALA A 27 9.33 -4.89 -6.11
N MET A 28 8.48 -5.50 -5.26
CA MET A 28 8.12 -6.92 -5.38
C MET A 28 7.42 -7.22 -6.72
N ASP A 29 6.49 -6.36 -7.16
CA ASP A 29 5.80 -6.54 -8.46
C ASP A 29 6.79 -6.49 -9.64
N MET A 30 7.82 -5.63 -9.55
CA MET A 30 8.90 -5.57 -10.54
C MET A 30 9.71 -6.88 -10.54
N GLN A 31 10.05 -7.40 -9.37
CA GLN A 31 10.76 -8.67 -9.23
C GLN A 31 9.93 -9.87 -9.75
N ALA A 32 8.61 -9.85 -9.60
CA ALA A 32 7.71 -10.89 -10.09
C ALA A 32 7.29 -10.70 -11.56
N SER A 33 7.79 -9.65 -12.23
CA SER A 33 7.48 -9.35 -13.63
C SER A 33 8.24 -10.29 -14.58
N PRO A 34 7.84 -10.42 -15.86
CA PRO A 34 8.57 -11.24 -16.83
C PRO A 34 9.91 -10.63 -17.29
N TYR A 35 10.27 -9.44 -16.81
CA TYR A 35 11.50 -8.74 -17.20
C TYR A 35 12.62 -9.00 -16.19
N ASP A 36 13.83 -9.22 -16.68
CA ASP A 36 15.01 -9.26 -15.83
C ASP A 36 15.46 -7.83 -15.47
N LEU A 37 15.34 -7.50 -14.19
CA LEU A 37 15.70 -6.21 -13.61
C LEU A 37 16.82 -6.36 -12.58
N ALA A 38 17.56 -7.48 -12.61
CA ALA A 38 18.61 -7.77 -11.64
C ALA A 38 19.72 -6.70 -11.64
N GLU A 39 20.11 -6.19 -12.81
CA GLU A 39 21.10 -5.11 -12.93
C GLU A 39 20.65 -3.81 -12.26
N TRP A 40 19.35 -3.63 -12.05
CA TRP A 40 18.77 -2.46 -11.38
C TRP A 40 18.49 -2.72 -9.89
N GLY A 41 18.97 -3.85 -9.35
CA GLY A 41 18.81 -4.22 -7.95
C GLY A 41 17.53 -5.01 -7.63
N TYR A 42 16.79 -5.47 -8.65
CA TYR A 42 15.54 -6.22 -8.48
C TYR A 42 15.70 -7.66 -9.01
N PRO A 43 16.35 -8.56 -8.25
CA PRO A 43 16.49 -9.95 -8.67
C PRO A 43 15.11 -10.62 -8.81
N PRO A 44 14.90 -11.48 -9.81
CA PRO A 44 13.57 -11.98 -10.14
C PRO A 44 13.03 -12.98 -9.10
N ILE A 45 11.76 -12.83 -8.78
CA ILE A 45 10.96 -13.86 -8.11
C ILE A 45 10.35 -14.72 -9.23
N ARG A 46 10.88 -15.93 -9.40
CA ARG A 46 10.45 -16.88 -10.44
C ARG A 46 9.10 -17.51 -10.14
N ILE A 47 8.02 -16.74 -10.29
CA ILE A 47 6.64 -17.15 -9.96
C ILE A 47 6.11 -18.33 -10.78
N GLU A 48 6.79 -18.70 -11.86
CA GLU A 48 6.54 -19.92 -12.65
C GLU A 48 6.94 -21.20 -11.91
N THR A 49 7.87 -21.10 -10.95
CA THR A 49 8.27 -22.22 -10.08
C THR A 49 7.35 -22.32 -8.88
N THR A 50 7.21 -23.52 -8.31
CA THR A 50 6.41 -23.73 -7.10
C THR A 50 6.97 -22.93 -5.92
N GLU A 51 8.29 -22.92 -5.76
CA GLU A 51 9.01 -22.24 -4.70
C GLU A 51 8.89 -20.71 -4.85
N GLY A 52 9.09 -20.19 -6.06
CA GLY A 52 8.94 -18.75 -6.32
C GLY A 52 7.50 -18.27 -6.16
N LYS A 53 6.51 -19.07 -6.57
CA LYS A 53 5.09 -18.77 -6.31
C LYS A 53 4.79 -18.74 -4.82
N ALA A 54 5.30 -19.71 -4.05
CA ALA A 54 5.12 -19.74 -2.60
C ALA A 54 5.74 -18.49 -1.95
N ALA A 55 6.98 -18.14 -2.32
CA ALA A 55 7.64 -16.94 -1.83
C ALA A 55 6.83 -15.66 -2.17
N TYR A 56 6.34 -15.52 -3.40
CA TYR A 56 5.53 -14.37 -3.81
C TYR A 56 4.24 -14.25 -2.98
N VAL A 57 3.54 -15.35 -2.74
CA VAL A 57 2.33 -15.38 -1.91
C VAL A 57 2.62 -14.99 -0.45
N GLU A 58 3.73 -15.47 0.11
CA GLU A 58 4.13 -15.10 1.48
C GLU A 58 4.42 -13.59 1.61
N HIS A 59 5.12 -12.99 0.62
CA HIS A 59 5.33 -11.55 0.59
C HIS A 59 4.00 -10.78 0.47
N GLN A 60 3.09 -11.23 -0.40
CA GLN A 60 1.77 -10.62 -0.54
C GLN A 60 0.97 -10.66 0.77
N ARG A 61 1.04 -11.77 1.52
CA ARG A 61 0.39 -11.89 2.84
C ARG A 61 0.98 -10.93 3.85
N ALA A 62 2.31 -10.81 3.91
CA ALA A 62 2.99 -9.86 4.78
C ALA A 62 2.57 -8.42 4.47
N PHE A 63 2.59 -8.02 3.19
CA PHE A 63 2.15 -6.68 2.77
C PHE A 63 0.66 -6.43 3.06
N ALA A 64 -0.21 -7.43 2.93
CA ALA A 64 -1.61 -7.31 3.26
C ALA A 64 -1.83 -7.05 4.77
N ALA A 65 -1.04 -7.71 5.63
CA ALA A 65 -1.07 -7.50 7.07
C ALA A 65 -0.58 -6.09 7.45
N GLU A 66 0.55 -5.64 6.88
CA GLU A 66 1.07 -4.28 7.06
C GLU A 66 0.05 -3.22 6.59
N ALA A 67 -0.56 -3.44 5.41
CA ALA A 67 -1.60 -2.56 4.87
C ALA A 67 -2.84 -2.50 5.76
N ALA A 68 -3.23 -3.62 6.40
CA ALA A 68 -4.34 -3.63 7.36
C ALA A 68 -4.03 -2.77 8.59
N ALA A 69 -2.82 -2.86 9.13
CA ALA A 69 -2.39 -2.03 10.26
C ALA A 69 -2.40 -0.53 9.91
N LEU A 70 -1.85 -0.15 8.74
CA LEU A 70 -1.88 1.25 8.28
C LEU A 70 -3.30 1.75 8.02
N ARG A 71 -4.19 0.91 7.48
CA ARG A 71 -5.61 1.26 7.34
C ARG A 71 -6.28 1.53 8.69
N GLY A 72 -5.95 0.75 9.72
CA GLY A 72 -6.42 1.01 11.08
C GLY A 72 -5.96 2.37 11.61
N ARG A 73 -4.67 2.70 11.43
CA ARG A 73 -4.11 4.01 11.81
C ARG A 73 -4.76 5.16 11.04
N LEU A 74 -4.98 5.00 9.73
CA LEU A 74 -5.69 5.98 8.91
C LEU A 74 -7.12 6.19 9.41
N ALA A 75 -7.87 5.12 9.69
CA ALA A 75 -9.23 5.22 10.20
C ALA A 75 -9.28 5.96 11.54
N GLN A 76 -8.35 5.68 12.45
CA GLN A 76 -8.25 6.36 13.74
C GLN A 76 -7.94 7.86 13.57
N ALA A 77 -7.00 8.21 12.70
CA ALA A 77 -6.64 9.61 12.44
C ALA A 77 -7.78 10.40 11.79
N LEU A 78 -8.62 9.74 10.98
CA LEU A 78 -9.76 10.37 10.30
C LEU A 78 -11.04 10.36 11.12
N ALA A 79 -11.15 9.55 12.18
CA ALA A 79 -12.36 9.42 12.99
C ALA A 79 -12.92 10.76 13.53
N PRO A 80 -12.09 11.77 13.91
CA PRO A 80 -12.61 13.07 14.35
C PRO A 80 -13.19 13.94 13.22
N LEU A 81 -12.87 13.63 11.96
CA LEU A 81 -13.38 14.38 10.81
C LEU A 81 -14.79 13.93 10.49
N LYS A 82 -15.77 14.79 10.78
CA LYS A 82 -17.13 14.59 10.29
C LYS A 82 -17.19 14.99 8.81
N PRO A 83 -17.87 14.22 7.93
CA PRO A 83 -18.26 14.75 6.64
C PRO A 83 -19.06 16.03 6.87
N SER A 84 -18.82 17.08 6.10
CA SER A 84 -19.73 18.23 6.08
C SER A 84 -21.11 17.71 5.69
N GLU A 85 -22.13 17.98 6.49
CA GLU A 85 -23.52 17.74 6.10
C GLU A 85 -23.73 18.41 4.75
N THR A 86 -23.97 17.62 3.70
CA THR A 86 -24.43 18.16 2.43
C THR A 86 -25.79 18.81 2.73
N PRO A 87 -26.01 20.09 2.37
CA PRO A 87 -27.33 20.68 2.49
C PRO A 87 -28.33 19.76 1.79
N SER A 88 -29.35 19.34 2.52
CA SER A 88 -30.49 18.64 1.97
C SER A 88 -31.15 19.56 0.93
N GLU A 89 -30.83 19.36 -0.35
CA GLU A 89 -31.71 19.80 -1.42
C GLU A 89 -32.94 18.90 -1.37
N THR A 90 -33.93 19.32 -0.59
CA THR A 90 -35.30 18.80 -0.73
C THR A 90 -35.96 19.61 -1.86
N PRO A 91 -36.58 18.94 -2.86
CA PRO A 91 -37.18 19.57 -4.03
C PRO A 91 -38.37 20.49 -3.70
#